data_AF-A0A6I7D5U0-F1
#
_entry.id   AF-A0A6I7D5U0-F1
#
_cell.length_a   1.000
_cell.length_b   1.000
_cell.length_c   1.000
_cell.angle_alpha   90.00
_cell.angle_beta   90.00
_cell.angle_gamma   90.00
#
_symmetry.space_group_name_H-M   'P 1'
#
loop_
_entity.id
_entity.type
_entity.pdbx_description
1 polymer ?
#
loop_
_entity_poly.entity_id
_entity_poly.type
_entity_poly.pdbx_seq_one_letter_code
_entity_poly.pdbx_strand_id
1 'polypeptide(L)'
;MAQCPEDKGLVMGNAGILRIAKGCSNQSPSQIQFLRLGALTSKSTDFGMETVTSNADDTKGLAESIVTGADVTISFDGELKKAGVAGSTSAFDIAKEILDEIKAGRQPSYWVQLDMKGDGSDVIQGYMTFTSWSMEFPTKEISTYSGELKVADAETVEWLQEEIVVESVAVEPATLSVKVGETKTFTVKFTPTDATNKNYTAVSDKTNFATVTQLANVVTVRGIAEGTANVTVKSEDGSKTAKCVVTVTAA
;
A
#
# COMPACT_ATOMS: atom_id res chain seq x y z
N MET A 1 -32.92 22.35 -2.53
CA MET A 1 -32.27 21.21 -1.85
C MET A 1 -30.84 21.61 -1.56
N ALA A 2 -30.36 21.40 -0.34
CA ALA A 2 -28.99 21.73 0.01
C ALA A 2 -28.05 20.96 -0.92
N GLN A 3 -27.14 21.66 -1.59
CA GLN A 3 -26.03 21.01 -2.30
C GLN A 3 -25.07 20.51 -1.23
N CYS A 4 -25.33 19.32 -0.70
CA CYS A 4 -24.40 18.63 0.17
C CYS A 4 -23.25 18.11 -0.74
N PRO A 5 -22.01 18.61 -0.61
CA PRO A 5 -20.91 18.22 -1.48
C PRO A 5 -20.52 16.75 -1.36
N GLU A 6 -21.00 16.07 -0.31
CA GLU A 6 -20.66 14.69 0.05
C GLU A 6 -21.86 13.74 0.01
N ASP A 7 -22.91 14.04 -0.78
CA ASP A 7 -23.98 13.06 -1.01
C ASP A 7 -23.51 11.99 -2.04
N LYS A 8 -22.48 11.21 -1.66
CA LYS A 8 -22.17 9.95 -2.31
C LYS A 8 -23.25 8.98 -1.86
N GLY A 9 -24.36 8.93 -2.61
CA GLY A 9 -25.51 8.11 -2.29
C GLY A 9 -25.12 6.71 -1.80
N LEU A 10 -25.95 6.11 -0.93
CA LEU A 10 -25.71 4.87 -0.17
C LEU A 10 -25.24 3.62 -0.97
N VAL A 11 -25.11 3.71 -2.30
CA VAL A 11 -24.76 2.64 -3.22
C VAL A 11 -23.36 2.88 -3.82
N MET A 12 -22.45 1.93 -3.61
CA MET A 12 -21.03 2.07 -3.94
C MET A 12 -20.69 1.90 -5.44
N GLY A 13 -21.63 1.41 -6.26
CA GLY A 13 -21.36 1.00 -7.65
C GLY A 13 -20.80 2.08 -8.57
N ASN A 14 -21.29 3.33 -8.46
CA ASN A 14 -20.79 4.46 -9.26
C ASN A 14 -19.44 5.00 -8.73
N ALA A 15 -19.11 4.71 -7.47
CA ALA A 15 -17.92 5.22 -6.83
C ALA A 15 -16.69 4.37 -7.12
N GLY A 16 -16.85 3.06 -7.36
CA GLY A 16 -15.73 2.15 -7.60
C GLY A 16 -14.83 2.56 -8.78
N ILE A 17 -13.50 2.58 -8.58
CA ILE A 17 -12.51 3.01 -9.58
C ILE A 17 -11.51 1.87 -9.81
N LEU A 18 -11.36 1.47 -11.07
CA LEU A 18 -10.29 0.58 -11.51
C LEU A 18 -9.18 1.43 -12.14
N ARG A 19 -7.94 1.27 -11.66
CA ARG A 19 -6.75 1.95 -12.19
C ARG A 19 -5.72 0.91 -12.60
N ILE A 20 -4.93 1.24 -13.61
CA ILE A 20 -3.81 0.41 -14.04
C ILE A 20 -2.54 1.25 -14.25
N ALA A 21 -1.39 0.63 -14.03
CA ALA A 21 -0.08 1.20 -14.26
C ALA A 21 0.85 0.16 -14.89
N LYS A 22 1.76 0.63 -15.74
CA LYS A 22 2.85 -0.19 -16.27
C LYS A 22 3.94 -0.34 -15.23
N GLY A 23 4.58 -1.51 -15.18
CA GLY A 23 5.67 -1.79 -14.25
C GLY A 23 6.07 -3.26 -14.26
N CYS A 24 7.08 -3.59 -13.47
CA CYS A 24 7.49 -4.98 -13.20
C CYS A 24 6.92 -5.42 -11.85
N SER A 25 6.75 -6.72 -11.62
CA SER A 25 6.15 -7.23 -10.38
C SER A 25 6.99 -6.96 -9.13
N ASN A 26 8.32 -6.84 -9.28
CA ASN A 26 9.24 -6.61 -8.17
C ASN A 26 9.23 -5.18 -7.60
N GLN A 27 8.53 -4.24 -8.23
CA GLN A 27 8.44 -2.86 -7.76
C GLN A 27 7.12 -2.23 -8.18
N SER A 28 6.30 -1.85 -7.20
CA SER A 28 5.06 -1.12 -7.45
C SER A 28 5.34 0.29 -7.99
N PRO A 29 4.59 0.74 -9.01
CA PRO A 29 4.68 2.10 -9.53
C PRO A 29 4.26 3.15 -8.50
N SER A 30 4.66 4.40 -8.73
CA SER A 30 4.16 5.52 -7.94
C SER A 30 2.66 5.72 -8.19
N GLN A 31 1.91 6.17 -7.17
CA GLN A 31 0.46 6.38 -7.24
C GLN A 31 0.03 7.30 -8.39
N ILE A 32 0.87 8.27 -8.78
CA ILE A 32 0.64 9.18 -9.91
C ILE A 32 0.74 8.51 -11.30
N GLN A 33 1.33 7.32 -11.38
CA GLN A 33 1.44 6.56 -12.64
C GLN A 33 0.19 5.71 -12.90
N PHE A 34 -0.68 5.53 -11.90
CA PHE A 34 -1.93 4.80 -12.05
C PHE A 34 -2.96 5.65 -12.78
N LEU A 35 -3.37 5.16 -13.96
CA LEU A 35 -4.39 5.78 -14.79
C LEU A 35 -5.71 5.04 -14.62
N ARG A 36 -6.83 5.77 -14.54
CA ARG A 36 -8.17 5.16 -14.51
C ARG A 36 -8.41 4.39 -15.81
N LEU A 37 -8.94 3.18 -15.70
CA LEU A 37 -9.29 2.37 -16.86
C LEU A 37 -10.60 2.88 -17.46
N GLY A 38 -10.52 3.80 -18.43
CA GLY A 38 -11.65 4.31 -19.21
C GLY A 38 -12.91 4.70 -18.41
N ALA A 39 -14.06 4.62 -19.08
CA ALA A 39 -15.38 4.79 -18.46
C ALA A 39 -16.00 3.41 -18.26
N LEU A 40 -15.93 2.88 -17.05
CA LEU A 40 -16.46 1.56 -16.71
C LEU A 40 -17.88 1.67 -16.15
N THR A 41 -18.74 0.77 -16.60
CA THR A 41 -20.13 0.60 -16.17
C THR A 41 -20.26 -0.49 -15.12
N SER A 42 -19.39 -1.49 -15.14
CA SER A 42 -19.32 -2.57 -14.14
C SER A 42 -17.88 -2.82 -13.72
N LYS A 43 -17.69 -3.27 -12.47
CA LYS A 43 -16.43 -3.75 -11.92
C LYS A 43 -16.79 -4.84 -10.91
N SER A 44 -16.17 -6.00 -11.01
CA SER A 44 -16.36 -7.10 -10.06
C SER A 44 -15.01 -7.63 -9.61
N THR A 45 -15.00 -8.19 -8.41
CA THR A 45 -13.88 -8.99 -7.90
C THR A 45 -14.45 -10.28 -7.37
N ASP A 46 -13.82 -11.38 -7.78
CA ASP A 46 -14.16 -12.73 -7.37
C ASP A 46 -12.93 -13.38 -6.72
N PHE A 47 -13.17 -14.09 -5.62
CA PHE A 47 -12.19 -14.92 -4.96
C PHE A 47 -12.57 -16.39 -5.19
N GLY A 48 -11.98 -16.99 -6.21
CA GLY A 48 -12.18 -18.39 -6.54
C GLY A 48 -11.38 -19.28 -5.60
N MET A 49 -12.01 -19.82 -4.56
CA MET A 49 -11.33 -20.68 -3.58
C MET A 49 -11.35 -22.14 -4.02
N GLU A 50 -10.18 -22.78 -4.00
CA GLU A 50 -10.03 -24.22 -4.14
C GLU A 50 -10.00 -24.85 -2.76
N THR A 51 -10.86 -25.84 -2.49
CA THR A 51 -10.97 -26.49 -1.18
C THR A 51 -10.77 -27.99 -1.25
N VAL A 52 -10.18 -28.54 -0.19
CA VAL A 52 -10.16 -29.97 0.09
C VAL A 52 -11.00 -30.23 1.34
N THR A 53 -11.91 -31.19 1.25
CA THR A 53 -12.80 -31.56 2.35
C THR A 53 -12.30 -32.83 3.04
N SER A 54 -12.20 -32.80 4.36
CA SER A 54 -11.91 -33.97 5.19
C SER A 54 -13.21 -34.48 5.81
N ASN A 55 -13.45 -35.79 5.67
CA ASN A 55 -14.58 -36.51 6.24
C ASN A 55 -14.12 -37.46 7.35
N ALA A 56 -13.13 -37.05 8.15
CA ALA A 56 -12.72 -37.83 9.31
C ALA A 56 -13.93 -38.03 10.26
N ASP A 57 -14.09 -39.26 10.76
CA ASP A 57 -15.21 -39.71 11.62
C ASP A 57 -15.13 -39.16 13.07
N ASP A 58 -14.29 -38.16 13.29
CA ASP A 58 -14.10 -37.47 14.57
C ASP A 58 -15.02 -36.24 14.74
N THR A 59 -15.69 -35.83 13.66
CA THR A 59 -16.50 -34.62 13.63
C THR A 59 -18.00 -34.95 13.59
N LYS A 60 -18.83 -34.21 14.35
CA LYS A 60 -20.28 -34.47 14.53
C LYS A 60 -21.13 -34.15 13.28
N GLY A 61 -20.83 -34.77 12.14
CA GLY A 61 -21.63 -34.70 10.92
C GLY A 61 -21.48 -33.43 10.07
N LEU A 62 -20.54 -32.54 10.41
CA LEU A 62 -20.12 -31.43 9.55
C LEU A 62 -18.73 -31.75 8.99
N ALA A 63 -18.58 -31.67 7.67
CA ALA A 63 -17.31 -31.89 7.02
C ALA A 63 -16.44 -30.63 7.11
N GLU A 64 -15.16 -30.78 7.44
CA GLU A 64 -14.21 -29.68 7.49
C GLU A 64 -13.67 -29.40 6.09
N SER A 65 -13.56 -28.14 5.69
CA SER A 65 -12.99 -27.73 4.41
C SER A 65 -11.80 -26.81 4.62
N ILE A 66 -10.70 -27.10 3.95
CA ILE A 66 -9.46 -26.32 3.97
C ILE A 66 -9.28 -25.70 2.59
N VAL A 67 -9.06 -24.39 2.54
CA VAL A 67 -8.67 -23.70 1.29
C VAL A 67 -7.21 -24.03 0.97
N THR A 68 -6.96 -24.67 -0.16
CA THR A 68 -5.61 -25.06 -0.61
C THR A 68 -5.02 -24.11 -1.65
N GLY A 69 -5.88 -23.30 -2.27
CA GLY A 69 -5.50 -22.29 -3.25
C GLY A 69 -6.64 -21.30 -3.42
N ALA A 70 -6.32 -20.12 -3.94
CA ALA A 70 -7.33 -19.16 -4.34
C ALA A 70 -6.85 -18.37 -5.55
N ASP A 71 -7.77 -18.05 -6.46
CA ASP A 71 -7.56 -17.06 -7.50
C ASP A 71 -8.32 -15.77 -7.18
N VAL A 72 -7.74 -14.64 -7.57
CA VAL A 72 -8.41 -13.34 -7.54
C VAL A 72 -8.63 -12.91 -8.98
N THR A 73 -9.88 -12.76 -9.36
CA THR A 73 -10.28 -12.36 -10.71
C THR A 73 -10.98 -11.00 -10.63
N ILE A 74 -10.55 -10.05 -11.47
CA ILE A 74 -11.22 -8.76 -11.67
C ILE A 74 -11.81 -8.74 -13.06
N SER A 75 -13.11 -8.48 -13.16
CA SER A 75 -13.82 -8.31 -14.43
C SER A 75 -14.45 -6.94 -14.50
N PHE A 76 -14.56 -6.40 -15.71
CA PHE A 76 -15.14 -5.08 -15.93
C PHE A 76 -15.77 -4.95 -17.32
N ASP A 77 -16.80 -4.12 -17.38
CA ASP A 77 -17.41 -3.64 -18.62
C ASP A 77 -17.34 -2.12 -18.65
N GLY A 78 -17.25 -1.55 -19.85
CA GLY A 78 -17.23 -0.10 -20.02
C GLY A 78 -17.68 0.38 -21.40
N GLU A 79 -17.78 1.70 -21.49
CA GLU A 79 -18.16 2.42 -22.69
C GLU A 79 -16.95 3.09 -23.33
N LEU A 80 -16.86 2.97 -24.65
CA LEU A 80 -15.82 3.62 -25.43
C LEU A 80 -16.13 5.10 -25.59
N LYS A 81 -15.22 5.94 -25.07
CA LYS A 81 -15.27 7.39 -25.27
C LYS A 81 -14.37 7.81 -26.43
N LYS A 82 -14.90 8.70 -27.27
CA LYS A 82 -14.17 9.27 -28.42
C LYS A 82 -13.03 10.20 -27.99
N ALA A 83 -13.19 10.91 -26.87
CA ALA A 83 -12.20 11.80 -26.31
C ALA A 83 -11.57 11.16 -25.06
N GLY A 84 -10.24 11.20 -24.98
CA GLY A 84 -9.52 10.83 -23.77
C GLY A 84 -9.82 11.80 -22.63
N VAL A 85 -9.78 11.27 -21.41
CA VAL A 85 -9.88 12.08 -20.17
C VAL A 85 -8.51 12.08 -19.50
N ALA A 86 -8.06 13.24 -19.04
CA ALA A 86 -6.80 13.35 -18.30
C ALA A 86 -6.81 12.41 -17.08
N GLY A 87 -5.71 11.69 -16.85
CA GLY A 87 -5.61 10.69 -15.78
C GLY A 87 -6.36 9.38 -16.06
N SER A 88 -6.76 9.12 -17.31
CA SER A 88 -7.33 7.84 -17.74
C SER A 88 -6.61 7.28 -18.96
N THR A 89 -6.60 5.95 -19.08
CA THR A 89 -6.19 5.25 -20.29
C THR A 89 -7.39 4.94 -21.18
N SER A 90 -7.18 4.84 -22.49
CA SER A 90 -8.21 4.46 -23.43
C SER A 90 -8.21 2.95 -23.68
N ALA A 91 -9.39 2.37 -23.87
CA ALA A 91 -9.54 0.98 -24.24
C ALA A 91 -8.76 0.61 -25.53
N PHE A 92 -8.65 1.55 -26.47
CA PHE A 92 -7.84 1.34 -27.68
C PHE A 92 -6.34 1.27 -27.41
N ASP A 93 -5.84 2.04 -26.45
CA ASP A 93 -4.41 2.01 -26.12
C ASP A 93 -4.08 0.70 -25.40
N ILE A 94 -4.94 0.23 -24.50
CA ILE A 94 -4.79 -1.09 -23.88
C ILE A 94 -4.86 -2.22 -24.92
N ALA A 95 -5.79 -2.15 -25.88
CA ALA A 95 -5.86 -3.15 -26.95
C ALA A 95 -4.57 -3.23 -27.78
N LYS A 96 -3.96 -2.07 -28.11
CA LYS A 96 -2.68 -2.02 -28.84
C LYS A 96 -1.55 -2.59 -27.99
N GLU A 97 -1.48 -2.22 -26.72
CA GLU A 97 -0.44 -2.68 -25.81
C GLU A 97 -0.52 -4.19 -25.57
N ILE A 98 -1.71 -4.74 -25.39
CA ILE A 98 -1.93 -6.19 -25.31
C ILE A 98 -1.39 -6.88 -26.58
N LEU A 99 -1.72 -6.36 -27.76
CA LEU A 99 -1.24 -6.93 -29.03
C LEU A 99 0.29 -6.86 -29.15
N ASP A 100 0.91 -5.77 -28.71
CA ASP A 100 2.36 -5.59 -28.74
C ASP A 100 3.07 -6.56 -27.79
N GLU A 101 2.54 -6.78 -26.59
CA GLU A 101 3.06 -7.78 -25.63
C GLU A 101 2.95 -9.21 -26.18
N ILE A 102 1.79 -9.56 -26.77
CA ILE A 102 1.58 -10.87 -27.41
C ILE A 102 2.58 -11.10 -28.55
N LYS A 103 2.76 -10.10 -29.43
CA LYS A 103 3.73 -10.18 -30.53
C LYS A 103 5.17 -10.33 -30.04
N ALA A 104 5.47 -9.79 -28.86
CA ALA A 104 6.77 -9.90 -28.24
C ALA A 104 6.95 -11.17 -27.37
N GLY A 105 5.93 -12.04 -27.30
CA GLY A 105 5.98 -13.28 -26.50
C GLY A 105 5.96 -13.04 -24.99
N ARG A 106 5.45 -11.89 -24.55
CA ARG A 106 5.33 -11.50 -23.15
C ARG A 106 3.88 -11.51 -22.69
N GLN A 107 3.68 -11.58 -21.37
CA GLN A 107 2.35 -11.49 -20.77
C GLN A 107 1.89 -10.02 -20.73
N PRO A 108 0.62 -9.71 -21.06
CA PRO A 108 0.07 -8.36 -20.94
C PRO A 108 -0.21 -8.01 -19.47
N SER A 109 0.85 -7.90 -18.67
CA SER A 109 0.78 -7.73 -17.22
C SER A 109 0.92 -6.26 -16.80
N TYR A 110 0.13 -5.87 -15.82
CA TYR A 110 0.02 -4.52 -15.28
C TYR A 110 -0.11 -4.55 -13.77
N TRP A 111 0.30 -3.47 -13.11
CA TRP A 111 -0.17 -3.18 -11.77
C TRP A 111 -1.60 -2.69 -11.83
N VAL A 112 -2.47 -3.29 -11.03
CA VAL A 112 -3.90 -3.01 -11.00
C VAL A 112 -4.29 -2.57 -9.60
N GLN A 113 -5.14 -1.55 -9.52
CA GLN A 113 -5.78 -1.11 -8.29
C GLN A 113 -7.28 -1.06 -8.48
N LEU A 114 -8.02 -1.80 -7.67
CA LEU A 114 -9.47 -1.65 -7.57
C LEU A 114 -9.83 -0.98 -6.25
N ASP A 115 -10.23 0.27 -6.35
CA ASP A 115 -10.76 1.07 -5.26
C ASP A 115 -12.27 0.89 -5.21
N MET A 116 -12.74 0.08 -4.27
CA MET A 116 -14.13 -0.38 -4.23
C MET A 116 -15.10 0.75 -3.84
N LYS A 117 -14.61 1.73 -3.09
CA LYS A 117 -15.39 2.88 -2.58
C LYS A 117 -15.14 4.17 -3.36
N GLY A 118 -14.08 4.24 -4.16
CA GLY A 118 -13.69 5.44 -4.89
C GLY A 118 -13.12 6.57 -4.03
N ASP A 119 -12.85 6.30 -2.76
CA ASP A 119 -12.29 7.24 -1.80
C ASP A 119 -10.86 6.88 -1.38
N GLY A 120 -10.31 5.79 -1.91
CA GLY A 120 -8.95 5.34 -1.61
C GLY A 120 -8.80 4.53 -0.33
N SER A 121 -9.88 4.29 0.43
CA SER A 121 -9.79 3.57 1.72
C SER A 121 -9.71 2.05 1.57
N ASP A 122 -10.49 1.46 0.65
CA ASP A 122 -10.53 0.02 0.39
C ASP A 122 -10.08 -0.24 -1.05
N VAL A 123 -8.77 -0.38 -1.21
CA VAL A 123 -8.14 -0.61 -2.52
C VAL A 123 -7.41 -1.94 -2.51
N ILE A 124 -7.81 -2.87 -3.38
CA ILE A 124 -6.99 -4.05 -3.68
C ILE A 124 -5.96 -3.64 -4.72
N GLN A 125 -4.69 -3.92 -4.45
CA GLN A 125 -3.59 -3.75 -5.39
C GLN A 125 -2.94 -5.11 -5.70
N GLY A 126 -2.53 -5.30 -6.95
CA GLY A 126 -1.72 -6.45 -7.32
C GLY A 126 -1.17 -6.36 -8.74
N TYR A 127 -0.16 -7.18 -9.02
CA TYR A 127 0.35 -7.39 -10.36
C TYR A 127 -0.48 -8.47 -11.05
N MET A 128 -1.20 -8.07 -12.09
CA MET A 128 -2.21 -8.89 -12.76
C MET A 128 -1.97 -8.92 -14.28
N THR A 129 -2.51 -9.94 -14.94
CA THR A 129 -2.43 -10.11 -16.39
C THR A 129 -3.81 -10.12 -17.01
N PHE A 130 -3.96 -9.51 -18.17
CA PHE A 130 -5.20 -9.62 -18.95
C PHE A 130 -5.35 -11.05 -19.46
N THR A 131 -6.45 -11.70 -19.10
CA THR A 131 -6.85 -13.03 -19.61
C THR A 131 -7.89 -12.92 -20.72
N SER A 132 -8.63 -11.81 -20.76
CA SER A 132 -9.51 -11.47 -21.88
C SER A 132 -9.57 -9.97 -22.13
N TRP A 133 -9.80 -9.60 -23.39
CA TRP A 133 -10.06 -8.25 -23.82
C TRP A 133 -10.96 -8.26 -25.06
N SER A 134 -12.08 -7.55 -25.02
CA SER A 134 -13.03 -7.45 -26.14
C SER A 134 -13.54 -6.03 -26.32
N MET A 135 -13.91 -5.69 -27.55
CA MET A 135 -14.48 -4.38 -27.92
C MET A 135 -15.58 -4.58 -28.95
N GLU A 136 -16.69 -3.87 -28.79
CA GLU A 136 -17.86 -3.97 -29.65
C GLU A 136 -18.25 -2.61 -30.24
N PHE A 137 -18.55 -2.59 -31.54
CA PHE A 137 -18.88 -1.39 -32.31
C PHE A 137 -20.24 -1.52 -33.01
N PRO A 138 -21.34 -1.51 -32.26
CA PRO A 138 -22.68 -1.61 -32.82
C PRO A 138 -23.04 -0.35 -33.63
N THR A 139 -23.85 -0.51 -34.67
CA THR A 139 -24.25 0.61 -35.57
C THR A 139 -25.34 1.51 -35.00
N LYS A 140 -26.05 1.07 -33.96
CA LYS A 140 -27.21 1.76 -33.36
C LYS A 140 -27.12 1.92 -31.84
N GLU A 141 -26.02 1.51 -31.23
CA GLU A 141 -25.83 1.51 -29.76
C GLU A 141 -24.48 2.13 -29.40
N ILE A 142 -24.24 2.32 -28.10
CA ILE A 142 -22.96 2.81 -27.59
C ILE A 142 -21.92 1.70 -27.73
N SER A 143 -20.73 2.04 -28.22
CA SER A 143 -19.63 1.08 -28.35
C SER A 143 -19.07 0.73 -26.96
N THR A 144 -18.83 -0.55 -26.72
CA THR A 144 -18.45 -1.09 -25.41
C THR A 144 -17.12 -1.81 -25.45
N TYR A 145 -16.56 -2.08 -24.27
CA TYR A 145 -15.42 -2.96 -24.09
C TYR A 145 -15.55 -3.73 -22.79
N SER A 146 -14.96 -4.91 -22.76
CA SER A 146 -14.91 -5.75 -21.56
C SER A 146 -13.52 -6.37 -21.43
N GLY A 147 -13.14 -6.70 -20.21
CA GLY A 147 -11.90 -7.42 -19.96
C GLY A 147 -11.91 -8.15 -18.63
N GLU A 148 -10.97 -9.08 -18.52
CA GLU A 148 -10.72 -9.88 -17.34
C GLU A 148 -9.24 -9.85 -16.99
N LEU A 149 -8.96 -9.70 -15.70
CA LEU A 149 -7.63 -9.67 -15.11
C LEU A 149 -7.53 -10.79 -14.07
N LYS A 150 -6.43 -11.55 -14.13
CA LYS A 150 -6.07 -12.53 -13.10
C LYS A 150 -4.70 -12.22 -12.51
N VAL A 151 -4.45 -12.70 -11.30
CA VAL A 151 -3.16 -12.52 -10.61
C VAL A 151 -2.02 -13.10 -11.45
N ALA A 152 -1.00 -12.28 -11.72
CA ALA A 152 0.21 -12.70 -12.42
C ALA A 152 1.35 -13.01 -11.44
N ASP A 153 1.39 -12.30 -10.30
CA ASP A 153 2.35 -12.52 -9.22
C ASP A 153 1.61 -12.48 -7.88
N ALA A 154 1.50 -13.64 -7.22
CA ALA A 154 0.70 -13.81 -6.00
C ALA A 154 1.26 -13.03 -4.80
N GLU A 155 2.56 -12.78 -4.74
CA GLU A 155 3.19 -12.05 -3.63
C GLU A 155 2.85 -10.56 -3.63
N THR A 156 2.33 -10.05 -4.75
CA THR A 156 2.02 -8.62 -4.93
C THR A 156 0.60 -8.24 -4.55
N VAL A 157 -0.27 -9.22 -4.26
CA VAL A 157 -1.69 -8.98 -4.01
C VAL A 157 -1.92 -8.60 -2.56
N GLU A 158 -2.33 -7.36 -2.32
CA GLU A 158 -2.55 -6.82 -0.98
C GLU A 158 -3.68 -5.77 -0.97
N TRP A 159 -4.19 -5.49 0.22
CA TRP A 159 -4.96 -4.28 0.44
C TRP A 159 -3.99 -3.11 0.58
N LEU A 160 -4.08 -2.15 -0.35
CA LEU A 160 -3.28 -0.94 -0.29
C LEU A 160 -3.71 -0.13 0.93
N GLN A 161 -2.83 -0.08 1.93
CA GLN A 161 -3.01 0.79 3.08
C GLN A 161 -2.43 2.17 2.75
N GLU A 162 -3.23 3.22 2.86
CA GLU A 162 -2.74 4.58 2.67
C GLU A 162 -1.65 4.89 3.72
N GLU A 163 -0.52 5.43 3.27
CA GLU A 163 0.57 5.77 4.17
C GLU A 163 0.15 6.93 5.09
N ILE A 164 -0.19 6.63 6.35
CA ILE A 164 -0.35 7.67 7.37
C ILE A 164 1.04 8.25 7.65
N VAL A 165 1.30 9.44 7.10
CA VAL A 165 2.60 10.12 7.18
C VAL A 165 2.91 10.57 8.61
N VAL A 166 4.19 10.53 8.98
CA VAL A 166 4.65 11.11 10.25
C VAL A 166 4.62 12.64 10.16
N GLU A 167 3.76 13.27 10.96
CA GLU A 167 3.69 14.72 11.06
C GLU A 167 4.74 15.29 12.00
N SER A 168 5.04 14.60 13.10
CA SER A 168 6.09 14.98 14.05
C SER A 168 6.70 13.81 14.81
N VAL A 169 7.90 14.04 15.33
CA VAL A 169 8.65 13.11 16.17
C VAL A 169 9.00 13.81 17.48
N ALA A 170 8.80 13.13 18.60
CA ALA A 170 9.17 13.60 19.94
C ALA A 170 9.96 12.51 20.68
N VAL A 171 10.71 12.91 21.71
CA VAL A 171 11.44 11.98 22.59
C VAL A 171 11.06 12.23 24.03
N GLU A 172 10.93 11.17 24.82
CA GLU A 172 10.60 11.24 26.23
C GLU A 172 11.44 10.26 27.05
N PRO A 173 12.23 10.74 28.04
CA PRO A 173 12.42 12.15 28.40
C PRO A 173 13.31 12.93 27.41
N ALA A 174 13.12 14.26 27.33
CA ALA A 174 13.95 15.14 26.48
C ALA A 174 15.34 15.42 27.06
N THR A 175 15.54 15.13 28.34
CA THR A 175 16.84 15.16 29.02
C THR A 175 17.04 13.87 29.80
N LEU A 176 18.26 13.34 29.79
CA LEU A 176 18.60 12.08 30.42
C LEU A 176 19.93 12.20 31.17
N SER A 177 19.94 11.81 32.45
CA SER A 177 21.17 11.76 33.25
C SER A 177 21.60 10.31 33.44
N VAL A 178 22.81 9.95 32.99
CA VAL A 178 23.38 8.59 33.01
C VAL A 178 24.71 8.60 33.73
N LYS A 179 25.01 7.59 34.55
CA LYS A 179 26.35 7.44 35.13
C LYS A 179 27.31 6.78 34.15
N VAL A 180 28.61 7.07 34.27
CA VAL A 180 29.64 6.36 33.49
C VAL A 180 29.51 4.85 33.68
N GLY A 181 29.46 4.10 32.57
CA GLY A 181 29.31 2.65 32.56
C GLY A 181 27.86 2.14 32.59
N GLU A 182 26.90 2.96 33.00
CA GLU A 182 25.49 2.60 33.03
C GLU A 182 24.77 2.87 31.70
N THR A 183 23.58 2.28 31.57
CA THR A 183 22.66 2.50 30.46
C THR A 183 21.33 3.06 30.95
N LYS A 184 20.78 4.03 30.24
CA LYS A 184 19.36 4.43 30.39
C LYS A 184 18.70 4.54 29.03
N THR A 185 17.38 4.53 29.03
CA THR A 185 16.58 4.55 27.81
C THR A 185 15.71 5.80 27.75
N PHE A 186 15.42 6.25 26.53
CA PHE A 186 14.31 7.16 26.24
C PHE A 186 13.47 6.61 25.08
N THR A 187 12.21 7.01 25.02
CA THR A 187 11.24 6.53 24.04
C THR A 187 11.04 7.56 22.95
N VAL A 188 10.91 7.11 21.70
CA VAL A 188 10.54 7.92 20.54
C VAL A 188 9.03 7.82 20.32
N LYS A 189 8.37 8.96 20.20
CA LYS A 189 6.93 9.09 19.94
C LYS A 189 6.70 9.73 18.57
N PHE A 190 5.84 9.11 17.78
CA PHE A 190 5.42 9.61 16.47
C PHE A 190 4.00 10.16 16.58
N THR A 191 3.72 11.24 15.85
CA THR A 191 2.36 11.78 15.69
C THR A 191 2.05 11.86 14.19
N PRO A 192 0.90 11.35 13.73
CA PRO A 192 -0.10 10.61 14.52
C PRO A 192 0.43 9.24 15.00
N THR A 193 -0.18 8.69 16.05
CA THR A 193 0.33 7.47 16.72
C THR A 193 0.21 6.22 15.86
N ASP A 194 -0.62 6.23 14.85
CA ASP A 194 -0.89 5.18 13.86
C ASP A 194 -0.16 5.43 12.53
N ALA A 195 0.81 6.36 12.49
CA ALA A 195 1.67 6.55 11.33
C ALA A 195 2.23 5.21 10.81
N THR A 196 2.18 4.99 9.50
CA THR A 196 2.46 3.67 8.90
C THR A 196 3.96 3.40 8.83
N ASN A 197 4.79 4.40 8.54
CA ASN A 197 6.25 4.33 8.63
C ASN A 197 6.78 5.01 9.90
N LYS A 198 7.18 4.22 10.90
CA LYS A 198 7.79 4.70 12.17
C LYS A 198 9.29 4.40 12.28
N ASN A 199 9.95 4.16 11.15
CA ASN A 199 11.40 3.95 11.14
C ASN A 199 12.14 5.26 11.44
N TYR A 200 13.23 5.16 12.18
CA TYR A 200 14.08 6.30 12.51
C TYR A 200 15.52 5.87 12.72
N THR A 201 16.40 6.88 12.74
CA THR A 201 17.80 6.75 13.13
C THR A 201 18.07 7.62 14.34
N ALA A 202 18.83 7.10 15.31
CA ALA A 202 19.31 7.85 16.47
C ALA A 202 20.83 7.97 16.43
N VAL A 203 21.36 9.19 16.51
CA VAL A 203 22.80 9.47 16.43
C VAL A 203 23.22 10.39 17.57
N SER A 204 24.30 10.02 18.27
CA SER A 204 24.96 10.87 19.27
C SER A 204 25.96 11.80 18.59
N ASP A 205 25.92 13.10 18.92
CA ASP A 205 26.91 14.08 18.43
C ASP A 205 28.32 13.88 19.02
N LYS A 206 28.42 13.21 20.17
CA LYS A 206 29.66 12.99 20.92
C LYS A 206 29.71 11.59 21.51
N THR A 207 30.08 10.63 20.68
CA THR A 207 30.21 9.20 21.05
C THR A 207 31.24 8.94 22.15
N ASN A 208 32.22 9.82 22.32
CA ASN A 208 33.20 9.75 23.41
C ASN A 208 32.58 9.95 24.81
N PHE A 209 31.42 10.61 24.90
CA PHE A 209 30.69 10.79 26.16
C PHE A 209 29.51 9.82 26.27
N ALA A 210 28.73 9.67 25.20
CA ALA A 210 27.57 8.78 25.19
C ALA A 210 27.40 8.07 23.84
N THR A 211 27.22 6.75 23.88
CA THR A 211 26.87 5.93 22.70
C THR A 211 25.41 5.52 22.76
N VAL A 212 24.81 5.24 21.59
CA VAL A 212 23.40 4.89 21.49
C VAL A 212 23.19 3.62 20.67
N THR A 213 22.20 2.85 21.08
CA THR A 213 21.63 1.74 20.31
C THR A 213 20.12 1.89 20.30
N GLN A 214 19.48 1.49 19.19
CA GLN A 214 18.03 1.59 19.05
C GLN A 214 17.42 0.20 18.92
N LEU A 215 16.28 -0.01 19.58
CA LEU A 215 15.46 -1.19 19.44
C LEU A 215 13.98 -0.76 19.44
N ALA A 216 13.30 -1.00 18.32
CA ALA A 216 11.94 -0.50 18.09
C ALA A 216 11.84 1.00 18.40
N ASN A 217 10.88 1.42 19.23
CA ASN A 217 10.67 2.81 19.63
C ASN A 217 11.51 3.26 20.83
N VAL A 218 12.48 2.46 21.27
CA VAL A 218 13.32 2.75 22.44
C VAL A 218 14.78 2.94 22.02
N VAL A 219 15.38 4.04 22.47
CA VAL A 219 16.80 4.30 22.31
C VAL A 219 17.49 4.09 23.66
N THR A 220 18.45 3.17 23.68
CA THR A 220 19.33 2.92 24.82
C THR A 220 20.58 3.76 24.69
N VAL A 221 20.87 4.56 25.71
CA VAL A 221 22.05 5.42 25.83
C VAL A 221 23.00 4.80 26.86
N ARG A 222 24.27 4.63 26.49
CA ARG A 222 25.34 4.18 27.40
C ARG A 222 26.32 5.31 27.68
N GLY A 223 26.57 5.58 28.97
CA GLY A 223 27.56 6.56 29.41
C GLY A 223 28.98 6.02 29.29
N ILE A 224 29.86 6.76 28.60
CA ILE A 224 31.26 6.39 28.37
C ILE A 224 32.20 7.23 29.25
N ALA A 225 32.01 8.55 29.29
CA ALA A 225 32.80 9.48 30.08
C ALA A 225 31.96 10.69 30.49
N GLU A 226 32.34 11.36 31.57
CA GLU A 226 31.65 12.56 32.06
C GLU A 226 31.58 13.65 31.00
N GLY A 227 30.40 14.25 30.82
CA GLY A 227 30.18 15.29 29.83
C GLY A 227 28.73 15.37 29.37
N THR A 228 28.48 16.14 28.31
CA THR A 228 27.15 16.31 27.73
C THR A 228 27.17 16.02 26.24
N ALA A 229 26.26 15.16 25.79
CA ALA A 229 26.04 14.78 24.39
C ALA A 229 24.57 15.01 24.00
N ASN A 230 24.33 15.35 22.74
CA ASN A 230 22.98 15.42 22.17
C ASN A 230 22.74 14.20 21.30
N VAL A 231 21.67 13.46 21.60
CA VAL A 231 21.18 12.38 20.75
C VAL A 231 20.09 12.94 19.85
N THR A 232 20.34 12.93 18.55
CA THR A 232 19.37 13.37 17.54
C THR A 232 18.66 12.15 16.96
N VAL A 233 17.34 12.13 17.08
CA VAL A 233 16.45 11.18 16.43
C VAL A 233 15.94 11.82 15.15
N LYS A 234 16.02 11.10 14.04
CA LYS A 234 15.59 11.55 12.72
C LYS A 234 14.72 10.48 12.07
N SER A 235 13.55 10.85 11.57
CA SER A 235 12.68 9.95 10.79
C SER A 235 13.43 9.42 9.55
N GLU A 236 13.02 8.27 9.03
CA GLU A 236 13.67 7.63 7.88
C GLU A 236 13.72 8.52 6.63
N ASP A 237 12.62 9.23 6.32
CA ASP A 237 12.55 10.24 5.25
C ASP A 237 13.44 11.47 5.51
N GLY A 238 13.90 11.63 6.75
CA GLY A 238 14.72 12.71 7.23
C GLY A 238 14.05 14.05 7.42
N SER A 239 12.73 14.15 7.28
CA SER A 239 11.99 15.41 7.35
C SER A 239 11.69 15.86 8.78
N LYS A 240 11.67 14.93 9.75
CA LYS A 240 11.35 15.19 11.16
C LYS A 240 12.51 14.84 12.08
N THR A 241 12.76 15.69 13.08
CA THR A 241 13.85 15.48 14.03
C THR A 241 13.43 15.82 15.46
N ALA A 242 13.91 15.03 16.42
CA ALA A 242 13.81 15.29 17.85
C ALA A 242 15.19 15.16 18.52
N LYS A 243 15.38 15.79 19.68
CA LYS A 243 16.67 15.78 20.40
C LYS A 243 16.48 15.41 21.85
N CYS A 244 17.34 14.51 22.35
CA CYS A 244 17.48 14.20 23.77
C CYS A 244 18.87 14.67 24.24
N VAL A 245 18.90 15.50 25.29
CA VAL A 245 20.16 15.97 25.89
C VAL A 245 20.59 14.97 26.96
N VAL A 246 21.75 14.36 26.78
CA VAL A 246 22.31 13.36 27.70
C VAL A 246 23.43 14.02 28.51
N THR A 247 23.29 14.00 29.84
CA THR A 247 24.33 14.38 30.78
C THR A 247 24.91 13.13 31.40
N VAL A 248 26.21 12.89 31.22
CA VAL A 248 26.91 11.78 31.82
C VAL A 248 27.62 12.25 33.08
N THR A 249 27.28 11.67 34.23
CA THR A 249 27.84 12.00 35.54
C THR A 249 28.85 10.94 36.00
N ALA A 250 29.66 11.27 37.00
CA ALA A 250 30.54 10.34 37.70
C ALA A 250 29.79 9.05 38.12
N ALA A 251 30.55 7.94 38.20
CA ALA A 251 30.05 6.65 38.67
C ALA A 251 29.56 6.71 40.13
#